data_AF-A0A851YBX4-F1
#
_entry.id   AF-A0A851YBX4-F1
#
_cell.length_a   1.000
_cell.length_b   1.000
_cell.length_c   1.000
_cell.angle_alpha   90.00
_cell.angle_beta   90.00
_cell.angle_gamma   90.00
#
_symmetry.space_group_name_H-M   'P 1'
#
loop_
_entity.id
_entity.type
_entity.pdbx_description
1 polymer ?
#
loop_
_entity_poly.entity_id
_entity_poly.type
_entity_poly.pdbx_seq_one_letter_code
_entity_poly.pdbx_strand_id
1 'polypeptide(L)'
;QFLDLCTHLTGEHPEVVPFLCSRHRKTSASFLSSAEFHNVLSRCLGRVRLRRHKVYVYINELCTTLKAHTLRRKLPLTPLPSAAPHPHPAPAPDPAPDPSTSTSSSPSGSKRQIRYLENLLRVYTGEIRRLQERELDLEELDSEDSAYLQESRLKRRLMRIFGRLCELKRCSSLTGRVMEQRIPYRGTRYPEVNRRVERFINRPDVFPDYGDVLKVIQKANGRHRLGLARKHMESMAQDAFREVGNRLQERRHLDLVYNFGSHLTDQYRPGTDPALGDPELAKRLRRNRTLALSRLDQVISHYA
;
A
#
# COMPACT_ATOMS: atom_id res chain seq x y z
N GLN A 1 -37.38 20.14 -3.27
CA GLN A 1 -36.81 21.26 -4.07
C GLN A 1 -35.60 20.82 -4.90
N PHE A 2 -34.45 20.47 -4.31
CA PHE A 2 -33.27 20.05 -5.10
C PHE A 2 -33.51 18.74 -5.86
N LEU A 3 -34.09 17.73 -5.19
CA LEU A 3 -34.44 16.46 -5.81
C LEU A 3 -35.42 16.64 -6.97
N ASP A 4 -36.49 17.43 -6.79
CA ASP A 4 -37.47 17.70 -7.85
C ASP A 4 -36.82 18.32 -9.09
N LEU A 5 -35.85 19.21 -8.89
CA LEU A 5 -35.11 19.86 -9.97
C LEU A 5 -34.13 18.89 -10.65
N CYS A 6 -33.52 17.97 -9.90
CA CYS A 6 -32.72 16.88 -10.47
C CYS A 6 -33.61 15.93 -11.29
N THR A 7 -34.79 15.52 -10.80
CA THR A 7 -35.71 14.64 -11.53
C THR A 7 -36.07 15.16 -12.91
N HIS A 8 -36.30 16.47 -13.06
CA HIS A 8 -36.60 17.08 -14.35
C HIS A 8 -35.39 17.20 -15.27
N LEU A 9 -34.17 17.30 -14.72
CA LEU A 9 -32.94 17.53 -15.48
C LEU A 9 -32.15 16.24 -15.77
N THR A 10 -32.42 15.15 -15.06
CA THR A 10 -31.77 13.84 -15.23
C THR A 10 -32.74 12.81 -15.80
N GLY A 11 -33.64 13.21 -16.71
CA GLY A 11 -34.67 12.33 -17.29
C GLY A 11 -34.10 11.11 -18.02
N GLU A 12 -32.89 11.21 -18.57
CA GLU A 12 -32.17 10.09 -19.21
C GLU A 12 -31.58 9.09 -18.18
N HIS A 13 -31.47 9.48 -16.92
CA HIS A 13 -30.83 8.72 -15.83
C HIS A 13 -31.69 8.71 -14.56
N PRO A 14 -32.81 7.96 -14.55
CA PRO A 14 -33.72 7.91 -13.41
C PRO A 14 -33.09 7.34 -12.13
N GLU A 15 -32.01 6.55 -12.24
CA GLU A 15 -31.26 5.97 -11.12
C GLU A 15 -30.61 7.00 -10.18
N VAL A 16 -30.42 8.24 -10.65
CA VAL A 16 -29.75 9.30 -9.90
C VAL A 16 -30.54 9.74 -8.66
N VAL A 17 -31.87 9.80 -8.76
CA VAL A 17 -32.74 10.22 -7.65
C VAL A 17 -32.76 9.17 -6.52
N PRO A 18 -32.98 7.86 -6.78
CA PRO A 18 -32.78 6.81 -5.80
C PRO A 18 -31.38 6.81 -5.16
N PHE A 19 -30.33 7.06 -5.94
CA PHE A 19 -28.96 7.12 -5.46
C PHE A 19 -28.75 8.27 -4.45
N LEU A 20 -29.22 9.48 -4.78
CA LEU A 20 -29.18 10.64 -3.88
C LEU A 20 -29.98 10.40 -2.59
N CYS A 21 -31.18 9.83 -2.70
CA CYS A 21 -32.01 9.46 -1.54
C CYS A 21 -31.32 8.43 -0.63
N SER A 22 -30.68 7.43 -1.21
CA SER A 22 -29.90 6.41 -0.47
C SER A 22 -28.72 7.04 0.27
N ARG A 23 -28.00 7.99 -0.36
CA ARG A 23 -26.89 8.72 0.27
C ARG A 23 -27.36 9.64 1.40
N HIS A 24 -28.46 10.37 1.20
CA HIS A 24 -29.05 11.21 2.24
C HIS A 24 -29.43 10.39 3.48
N ARG A 25 -30.09 9.23 3.31
CA ARG A 25 -30.47 8.33 4.42
C ARG A 25 -29.27 7.79 5.21
N LYS A 26 -28.10 7.62 4.57
CA LYS A 26 -26.87 7.11 5.21
C LYS A 26 -26.04 8.21 5.90
N THR A 27 -26.42 9.48 5.74
CA THR A 27 -25.70 10.63 6.28
C THR A 27 -26.07 10.87 7.75
N SER A 28 -25.13 11.35 8.56
CA SER A 28 -25.39 11.59 9.98
C SER A 28 -26.49 12.64 10.19
N ALA A 29 -27.40 12.37 11.14
CA ALA A 29 -28.48 13.30 11.47
C ALA A 29 -27.96 14.67 11.93
N SER A 30 -26.82 14.71 12.64
CA SER A 30 -26.17 15.94 13.09
C SER A 30 -25.63 16.81 11.95
N PHE A 31 -25.22 16.20 10.84
CA PHE A 31 -24.81 16.94 9.65
C PHE A 31 -26.01 17.42 8.85
N LEU A 32 -27.05 16.59 8.72
CA LEU A 32 -28.27 16.96 8.01
C LEU A 32 -29.01 18.16 8.65
N SER A 33 -28.86 18.35 9.97
CA SER A 33 -29.38 19.53 10.67
C SER A 33 -28.39 20.70 10.77
N SER A 34 -27.21 20.59 10.17
CA SER A 34 -26.16 21.62 10.26
C SER A 34 -26.37 22.77 9.27
N ALA A 35 -25.93 23.97 9.66
CA ALA A 35 -25.86 25.12 8.74
C ALA A 35 -24.94 24.85 7.54
N GLU A 36 -23.92 24.00 7.72
CA GLU A 36 -23.02 23.57 6.65
C GLU A 36 -23.76 22.84 5.53
N PHE A 37 -24.62 21.88 5.87
CA PHE A 37 -25.44 21.18 4.89
C PHE A 37 -26.40 22.11 4.16
N HIS A 38 -27.07 23.01 4.89
CA HIS A 38 -27.96 24.01 4.28
C HIS A 38 -27.23 24.94 3.31
N ASN A 39 -26.00 25.36 3.63
CA ASN A 39 -25.17 26.18 2.75
C ASN A 39 -24.76 25.44 1.48
N VAL A 40 -24.33 24.18 1.60
CA VAL A 40 -23.97 23.33 0.44
C VAL A 40 -25.20 23.11 -0.44
N LEU A 41 -26.35 22.76 0.13
CA LEU A 41 -27.59 22.54 -0.62
C LEU A 41 -28.05 23.81 -1.35
N SER A 42 -28.01 24.96 -0.68
CA SER A 42 -28.38 26.26 -1.27
C SER A 42 -27.43 26.64 -2.41
N ARG A 43 -26.13 26.40 -2.25
CA ARG A 43 -25.12 26.63 -3.29
C ARG A 43 -25.35 25.72 -4.50
N CYS A 44 -25.56 24.42 -4.29
CA CYS A 44 -25.85 23.48 -5.36
C CYS A 44 -27.15 23.87 -6.08
N LEU A 45 -28.21 24.24 -5.34
CA LEU A 45 -29.49 24.63 -5.91
C LEU A 45 -29.40 25.93 -6.75
N GLY A 46 -28.67 26.94 -6.27
CA GLY A 46 -28.40 28.16 -7.04
C GLY A 46 -27.60 27.89 -8.31
N ARG A 47 -26.57 27.04 -8.23
CA ARG A 47 -25.72 26.66 -9.37
C ARG A 47 -26.47 25.87 -10.44
N VAL A 48 -27.30 24.91 -10.05
CA VAL A 48 -28.10 24.12 -11.02
C VAL A 48 -29.12 25.03 -11.73
N ARG A 49 -29.72 25.99 -11.02
CA ARG A 49 -30.63 26.98 -11.63
C ARG A 49 -29.94 27.85 -12.68
N LEU A 50 -28.69 28.26 -12.43
CA LEU A 50 -27.91 29.11 -13.35
C LEU A 50 -27.29 28.32 -14.51
N ARG A 51 -26.84 27.09 -14.28
CA ARG A 51 -26.10 26.27 -15.26
C ARG A 51 -26.61 24.83 -15.30
N ARG A 52 -27.79 24.65 -15.92
CA ARG A 52 -28.49 23.35 -15.99
C ARG A 52 -27.67 22.22 -16.62
N HIS A 53 -26.83 22.51 -17.62
CA HIS A 53 -26.00 21.50 -18.30
C HIS A 53 -24.92 20.86 -17.41
N LYS A 54 -24.61 21.43 -16.23
CA LYS A 54 -23.65 20.87 -15.27
C LYS A 54 -24.32 20.15 -14.09
N VAL A 55 -25.59 19.77 -14.23
CA VAL A 55 -26.37 19.14 -13.15
C VAL A 55 -25.63 17.96 -12.51
N TYR A 56 -24.99 17.09 -13.29
CA TYR A 56 -24.21 15.94 -12.77
C TYR A 56 -23.01 16.34 -11.92
N VAL A 57 -22.35 17.47 -12.22
CA VAL A 57 -21.25 17.98 -11.41
C VAL A 57 -21.75 18.41 -10.04
N TYR A 58 -22.90 19.09 -10.00
CA TYR A 58 -23.49 19.57 -8.75
C TYR A 58 -24.11 18.41 -7.93
N ILE A 59 -24.64 17.39 -8.60
CA ILE A 59 -25.06 16.14 -7.98
C ILE A 59 -23.84 15.43 -7.38
N ASN A 60 -22.73 15.34 -8.10
CA ASN A 60 -21.50 14.73 -7.59
C ASN A 60 -20.90 15.52 -6.41
N GLU A 61 -20.93 16.85 -6.46
CA GLU A 61 -20.53 17.72 -5.35
C GLU A 61 -21.33 17.38 -4.09
N LEU A 62 -22.67 17.33 -4.21
CA LEU A 62 -23.56 16.98 -3.11
C LEU A 62 -23.34 15.54 -2.61
N CYS A 63 -23.20 14.58 -3.53
CA CYS A 63 -22.90 13.18 -3.19
C CYS A 63 -21.59 13.04 -2.42
N THR A 64 -20.56 13.77 -2.82
CA THR A 64 -19.25 13.77 -2.17
C THR A 64 -19.36 14.33 -0.75
N THR A 65 -20.07 15.45 -0.57
CA THR A 65 -20.32 16.02 0.76
C THR A 65 -21.12 15.06 1.64
N LEU A 66 -22.22 14.48 1.15
CA LEU A 66 -22.99 13.49 1.90
C LEU A 66 -22.13 12.29 2.30
N LYS A 67 -21.28 11.79 1.38
CA LYS A 67 -20.35 10.68 1.64
C LYS A 67 -19.34 11.02 2.75
N ALA A 68 -18.82 12.23 2.80
CA ALA A 68 -17.89 12.68 3.84
C ALA A 68 -18.50 12.65 5.25
N HIS A 69 -19.82 12.86 5.35
CA HIS A 69 -20.57 12.87 6.62
C HIS A 69 -21.46 11.64 6.81
N THR A 70 -21.21 10.56 6.07
CA THR A 70 -21.83 9.26 6.37
C THR A 70 -21.30 8.70 7.68
N LEU A 71 -22.19 8.18 8.52
CA LEU A 71 -21.79 7.47 9.73
C LEU A 71 -20.97 6.24 9.31
N ARG A 72 -19.64 6.34 9.38
CA ARG A 72 -18.80 5.15 9.42
C ARG A 72 -19.22 4.37 10.64
N ARG A 73 -19.97 3.28 10.44
CA ARG A 73 -20.37 2.34 11.49
C ARG A 73 -19.09 1.72 12.07
N LYS A 74 -18.45 2.43 13.00
CA LYS A 74 -17.39 1.90 13.85
C LYS A 74 -18.07 0.84 14.72
N LEU A 75 -17.75 -0.42 14.47
CA LEU A 75 -18.12 -1.51 15.35
C LEU A 75 -17.54 -1.19 16.75
N PRO A 76 -18.30 -1.22 17.85
CA PRO A 76 -17.79 -0.83 19.16
C PRO A 76 -16.69 -1.79 19.61
N LEU A 77 -15.50 -1.23 19.86
CA LEU A 77 -14.40 -1.90 20.56
C LEU A 77 -14.63 -1.67 22.06
N THR A 78 -14.78 -2.76 22.83
CA THR A 78 -14.80 -2.71 24.30
C THR A 78 -13.39 -2.42 24.81
N PRO A 79 -13.15 -1.35 25.59
CA PRO A 79 -11.84 -1.09 26.19
C PRO A 79 -11.61 -1.98 27.42
N LEU A 80 -10.42 -2.57 27.53
CA LEU A 80 -9.95 -3.23 28.76
C LEU A 80 -9.63 -2.16 29.83
N PRO A 81 -9.88 -2.41 31.12
CA PRO A 81 -9.60 -1.44 32.19
C PRO A 81 -8.10 -1.27 32.42
N SER A 82 -7.67 -0.01 32.45
CA SER A 82 -6.32 0.43 32.81
C SER A 82 -6.17 0.38 34.33
N ALA A 83 -5.20 -0.39 34.83
CA ALA A 83 -4.74 -0.26 36.20
C ALA A 83 -3.87 1.00 36.34
N ALA A 84 -4.06 1.69 37.47
CA ALA A 84 -3.51 2.99 37.82
C ALA A 84 -2.00 2.95 38.17
N PRO A 85 -1.32 4.12 38.22
CA PRO A 85 0.12 4.24 38.38
C PRO A 85 0.54 4.35 39.85
N HIS A 86 1.71 3.78 40.20
CA HIS A 86 2.38 4.08 41.46
C HIS A 86 3.78 4.68 41.25
N PRO A 87 4.25 5.54 42.18
CA PRO A 87 5.34 6.49 41.95
C PRO A 87 6.71 5.98 42.46
N HIS A 88 7.79 6.55 41.90
CA HIS A 88 9.16 6.46 42.41
C HIS A 88 9.35 7.23 43.73
N PRO A 89 10.34 6.87 44.58
CA PRO A 89 11.64 7.60 44.56
C PRO A 89 12.91 6.75 44.82
N ALA A 90 14.08 7.40 44.64
CA ALA A 90 15.49 6.94 44.47
C ALA A 90 16.29 6.64 45.78
N PRO A 91 17.66 6.58 45.81
CA PRO A 91 18.71 5.90 45.01
C PRO A 91 19.60 4.90 45.85
N ALA A 92 20.60 4.27 45.19
CA ALA A 92 21.43 3.10 45.58
C ALA A 92 22.45 3.24 46.75
N PRO A 93 23.13 2.13 47.16
CA PRO A 93 24.49 1.84 46.67
C PRO A 93 24.85 0.35 46.37
N ASP A 94 25.94 0.14 45.61
CA ASP A 94 26.54 -1.09 45.03
C ASP A 94 27.40 -1.95 46.02
N PRO A 95 28.23 -2.96 45.60
CA PRO A 95 27.94 -4.26 44.94
C PRO A 95 28.68 -5.47 45.61
N ALA A 96 28.31 -6.72 45.32
CA ALA A 96 29.18 -7.92 45.44
C ALA A 96 28.51 -9.22 44.91
N PRO A 97 29.27 -10.28 44.54
CA PRO A 97 28.99 -11.14 43.39
C PRO A 97 28.43 -12.56 43.70
N ASP A 98 27.72 -13.11 42.68
CA ASP A 98 27.49 -14.50 42.21
C ASP A 98 27.63 -15.72 43.18
N PRO A 99 26.87 -16.84 43.03
CA PRO A 99 26.62 -17.49 41.73
C PRO A 99 25.28 -18.26 41.51
N SER A 100 25.04 -18.57 40.24
CA SER A 100 24.43 -19.81 39.70
C SER A 100 22.91 -20.07 39.72
N THR A 101 22.47 -20.61 38.58
CA THR A 101 21.30 -21.46 38.30
C THR A 101 19.93 -20.80 38.15
N SER A 102 19.52 -20.56 36.89
CA SER A 102 18.40 -21.29 36.29
C SER A 102 18.14 -20.77 34.87
N THR A 103 18.26 -21.68 33.91
CA THR A 103 17.71 -21.58 32.55
C THR A 103 16.18 -21.48 32.66
N SER A 104 15.67 -20.28 32.90
CA SER A 104 14.23 -20.01 32.86
C SER A 104 13.77 -20.00 31.40
N SER A 105 13.10 -21.09 31.02
CA SER A 105 12.27 -21.16 29.82
C SER A 105 11.18 -20.09 29.92
N SER A 106 11.52 -18.90 29.42
CA SER A 106 10.60 -17.77 29.39
C SER A 106 9.28 -18.15 28.71
N PRO A 107 8.12 -17.68 29.20
CA PRO A 107 6.83 -18.19 28.76
C PRO A 107 6.60 -17.79 27.30
N SER A 108 6.63 -18.78 26.40
CA SER A 108 6.07 -18.65 25.05
C SER A 108 4.60 -18.24 25.17
N GLY A 109 4.10 -17.41 24.25
CA GLY A 109 2.69 -17.01 24.25
C GLY A 109 1.73 -18.20 24.42
N SER A 110 0.57 -17.97 25.03
CA SER A 110 -0.39 -19.04 25.33
C SER A 110 -0.61 -19.94 24.11
N LYS A 111 -0.26 -21.23 24.23
CA LYS A 111 -0.37 -22.21 23.13
C LYS A 111 -1.77 -22.23 22.50
N ARG A 112 -2.81 -21.98 23.31
CA ARG A 112 -4.20 -21.86 22.86
C ARG A 112 -4.42 -20.63 21.98
N GLN A 113 -3.85 -19.49 22.35
CA GLN A 113 -3.93 -18.25 21.56
C GLN A 113 -3.20 -18.40 20.22
N ILE A 114 -2.02 -19.04 20.21
CA ILE A 114 -1.27 -19.30 18.98
C ILE A 114 -2.11 -20.16 18.02
N ARG A 115 -2.66 -21.29 18.49
CA ARG A 115 -3.53 -22.16 17.68
C ARG A 115 -4.77 -21.43 17.15
N TYR A 116 -5.38 -20.57 17.96
CA TYR A 116 -6.52 -19.77 17.53
C TYR A 116 -6.15 -18.81 16.38
N LEU A 117 -5.04 -18.09 16.52
CA LEU A 117 -4.56 -17.15 15.50
C LEU A 117 -4.12 -17.86 14.22
N GLU A 118 -3.48 -19.04 14.31
CA GLU A 118 -3.15 -19.88 13.15
C GLU A 118 -4.40 -20.36 12.42
N ASN A 119 -5.42 -20.79 13.17
CA ASN A 119 -6.70 -21.17 12.56
C ASN A 119 -7.38 -19.97 11.88
N LEU A 120 -7.37 -18.81 12.52
CA LEU A 120 -7.92 -17.58 11.95
C LEU A 120 -7.19 -17.17 10.68
N LEU A 121 -5.85 -17.34 10.63
CA LEU A 121 -5.05 -17.11 9.43
C LEU A 121 -5.53 -17.99 8.27
N ARG A 122 -5.74 -19.29 8.53
CA ARG A 122 -6.26 -20.24 7.54
C ARG A 122 -7.66 -19.87 7.03
N VAL A 123 -8.56 -19.45 7.93
CA VAL A 123 -9.91 -18.99 7.54
C VAL A 123 -9.81 -17.76 6.63
N TYR A 124 -8.96 -16.79 6.97
CA TYR A 124 -8.76 -15.60 6.14
C TYR A 124 -8.13 -15.94 4.79
N THR A 125 -7.17 -16.86 4.73
CA THR A 125 -6.61 -17.33 3.46
C THR A 125 -7.68 -17.98 2.58
N GLY A 126 -8.56 -18.80 3.15
CA GLY A 126 -9.68 -19.41 2.41
C GLY A 126 -10.64 -18.36 1.84
N GLU A 127 -11.02 -17.37 2.65
CA GLU A 127 -11.92 -16.30 2.19
C GLU A 127 -11.26 -15.39 1.14
N ILE A 128 -9.95 -15.11 1.26
CA ILE A 128 -9.20 -14.37 0.24
C ILE A 128 -9.23 -15.13 -1.10
N ARG A 129 -9.03 -16.45 -1.10
CA ARG A 129 -9.10 -17.25 -2.33
C ARG A 129 -10.48 -17.18 -2.97
N ARG A 130 -11.54 -17.30 -2.17
CA ARG A 130 -12.93 -17.17 -2.63
C ARG A 130 -13.22 -15.80 -3.24
N LEU A 131 -12.69 -14.73 -2.66
CA LEU A 131 -12.84 -13.37 -3.19
C LEU A 131 -12.05 -13.16 -4.48
N GLN A 132 -10.88 -13.78 -4.61
CA GLN A 132 -10.05 -13.71 -5.82
C GLN A 132 -10.67 -14.42 -7.04
N GLU A 133 -11.50 -15.44 -6.79
CA GLU A 133 -12.23 -16.17 -7.84
C GLU A 133 -13.53 -15.46 -8.28
N ARG A 134 -13.97 -14.43 -7.56
CA ARG A 134 -15.20 -13.71 -7.91
C ARG A 134 -14.95 -12.77 -9.09
N GLU A 135 -15.77 -12.90 -10.12
CA GLU A 135 -15.83 -11.95 -11.24
C GLU A 135 -16.54 -10.66 -10.80
N LEU A 136 -16.04 -9.50 -11.27
CA LEU A 136 -16.62 -8.19 -10.99
C LEU A 136 -17.19 -7.61 -12.28
N ASP A 137 -18.43 -7.12 -12.20
CA ASP A 137 -19.03 -6.31 -13.26
C ASP A 137 -18.67 -4.82 -13.10
N LEU A 138 -19.16 -3.98 -14.02
CA LEU A 138 -18.85 -2.55 -14.04
C LEU A 138 -19.44 -1.80 -12.83
N GLU A 139 -20.59 -2.24 -12.30
CA GLU A 139 -21.22 -1.61 -11.13
C GLU A 139 -20.46 -1.97 -9.84
N GLU A 140 -20.04 -3.22 -9.72
CA GLU A 140 -19.20 -3.70 -8.62
C GLU A 140 -17.82 -3.03 -8.63
N LEU A 141 -17.26 -2.69 -9.80
CA LEU A 141 -16.00 -1.93 -9.87
C LEU A 141 -16.10 -0.52 -9.26
N ASP A 142 -17.28 0.12 -9.30
CA ASP A 142 -17.53 1.42 -8.65
C ASP A 142 -18.00 1.27 -7.18
N SER A 143 -18.19 0.03 -6.71
CA SER A 143 -18.66 -0.24 -5.36
C SER A 143 -17.54 -0.13 -4.32
N GLU A 144 -17.83 0.60 -3.24
CA GLU A 144 -16.95 0.75 -2.06
C GLU A 144 -16.78 -0.55 -1.24
N ASP A 145 -17.63 -1.54 -1.47
CA ASP A 145 -17.58 -2.86 -0.85
C ASP A 145 -17.43 -3.96 -1.91
N SER A 146 -16.77 -3.66 -3.03
CA SER A 146 -16.42 -4.65 -4.04
C SER A 146 -15.56 -5.80 -3.49
N ALA A 147 -15.62 -6.97 -4.13
CA ALA A 147 -14.85 -8.14 -3.73
C ALA A 147 -13.34 -7.84 -3.64
N TYR A 148 -12.83 -7.03 -4.57
CA TYR A 148 -11.44 -6.55 -4.59
C TYR A 148 -11.07 -5.73 -3.35
N LEU A 149 -11.92 -4.79 -2.94
CA LEU A 149 -11.67 -3.99 -1.73
C LEU A 149 -11.80 -4.81 -0.45
N GLN A 150 -12.71 -5.79 -0.43
CA GLN A 150 -12.83 -6.74 0.68
C GLN A 150 -11.57 -7.61 0.80
N GLU A 151 -11.04 -8.12 -0.31
CA GLU A 151 -9.78 -8.89 -0.37
C GLU A 151 -8.62 -8.08 0.22
N SER A 152 -8.48 -6.82 -0.19
CA SER A 152 -7.45 -5.90 0.34
C SER A 152 -7.58 -5.66 1.86
N ARG A 153 -8.81 -5.51 2.37
CA ARG A 153 -9.07 -5.36 3.82
C ARG A 153 -8.70 -6.64 4.58
N LEU A 154 -9.00 -7.82 4.03
CA LEU A 154 -8.65 -9.11 4.63
C LEU A 154 -7.14 -9.36 4.61
N LYS A 155 -6.44 -9.11 3.50
CA LYS A 155 -4.97 -9.20 3.42
C LYS A 155 -4.28 -8.33 4.48
N ARG A 156 -4.76 -7.10 4.70
CA ARG A 156 -4.25 -6.22 5.79
C ARG A 156 -4.53 -6.76 7.19
N ARG A 157 -5.66 -7.43 7.42
CA ARG A 157 -5.97 -8.11 8.69
C ARG A 157 -5.07 -9.32 8.90
N LEU A 158 -4.87 -10.12 7.85
CA LEU A 158 -4.01 -11.29 7.83
C LEU A 158 -2.57 -10.92 8.23
N MET A 159 -2.00 -9.85 7.64
CA MET A 159 -0.66 -9.38 8.01
C MET A 159 -0.53 -8.92 9.47
N ARG A 160 -1.59 -8.34 10.04
CA ARG A 160 -1.60 -7.98 11.47
C ARG A 160 -1.61 -9.22 12.38
N ILE A 161 -2.36 -10.25 12.00
CA ILE A 161 -2.37 -11.53 12.72
C ILE A 161 -0.99 -12.20 12.61
N PHE A 162 -0.38 -12.19 11.43
CA PHE A 162 0.97 -12.70 11.22
C PHE A 162 2.00 -12.00 12.11
N GLY A 163 2.01 -10.66 12.15
CA GLY A 163 2.89 -9.90 13.04
C GLY A 163 2.69 -10.28 14.51
N ARG A 164 1.43 -10.41 14.96
CA ARG A 164 1.13 -10.84 16.33
C ARG A 164 1.59 -12.27 16.62
N LEU A 165 1.49 -13.17 15.65
CA LEU A 165 2.00 -14.53 15.76
C LEU A 165 3.53 -14.53 15.89
N CYS A 166 4.24 -13.70 15.13
CA CYS A 166 5.69 -13.55 15.24
C CYS A 166 6.11 -13.07 16.64
N GLU A 167 5.41 -12.07 17.20
CA GLU A 167 5.63 -11.60 18.57
C GLU A 167 5.43 -12.71 19.61
N LEU A 168 4.33 -13.46 19.53
CA LEU A 168 4.00 -14.53 20.48
C LEU A 168 4.97 -15.71 20.40
N LYS A 169 5.50 -16.00 19.20
CA LYS A 169 6.50 -17.04 18.95
C LYS A 169 7.95 -16.56 19.12
N ARG A 170 8.16 -15.25 19.34
CA ARG A 170 9.48 -14.59 19.42
C ARG A 170 10.35 -14.85 18.19
N CYS A 171 9.75 -14.83 17.01
CA CYS A 171 10.47 -14.88 15.74
C CYS A 171 10.41 -13.54 15.01
N SER A 172 11.32 -13.37 14.05
CA SER A 172 11.32 -12.20 13.18
C SER A 172 10.04 -12.14 12.32
N SER A 173 9.62 -10.94 11.94
CA SER A 173 8.54 -10.69 10.99
C SER A 173 8.98 -10.82 9.52
N LEU A 174 10.23 -11.19 9.28
CA LEU A 174 10.76 -11.46 7.94
C LEU A 174 10.01 -12.60 7.28
N THR A 175 9.70 -12.42 6.00
CA THR A 175 8.89 -13.35 5.20
C THR A 175 9.71 -14.13 4.19
N GLY A 176 11.01 -13.84 4.07
CA GLY A 176 11.90 -14.48 3.10
C GLY A 176 11.83 -13.84 1.72
N ARG A 177 11.32 -12.60 1.63
CA ARG A 177 11.20 -11.88 0.36
C ARG A 177 12.56 -11.51 -0.22
N VAL A 178 12.62 -11.41 -1.54
CA VAL A 178 13.84 -10.99 -2.25
C VAL A 178 14.24 -9.57 -1.84
N MET A 179 13.26 -8.70 -1.55
CA MET A 179 13.52 -7.35 -1.04
C MET A 179 14.22 -7.33 0.33
N GLU A 180 14.13 -8.40 1.12
CA GLU A 180 14.79 -8.53 2.42
C GLU A 180 16.27 -8.95 2.27
N GLN A 181 16.68 -9.43 1.08
CA GLN A 181 18.04 -9.86 0.82
C GLN A 181 18.99 -8.66 0.71
N ARG A 182 20.12 -8.76 1.43
CA ARG A 182 21.17 -7.74 1.43
C ARG A 182 21.92 -7.75 0.10
N ILE A 183 22.00 -6.59 -0.54
CA ILE A 183 22.82 -6.37 -1.74
C ILE A 183 24.24 -6.01 -1.28
N PRO A 184 25.26 -6.85 -1.54
CA PRO A 184 26.64 -6.48 -1.27
C PRO A 184 27.11 -5.41 -2.27
N TYR A 185 28.02 -4.53 -1.83
CA TYR A 185 28.64 -3.54 -2.72
C TYR A 185 30.15 -3.51 -2.52
N ARG A 186 30.90 -3.73 -3.61
CA ARG A 186 32.38 -3.74 -3.65
C ARG A 186 32.92 -3.03 -4.90
N GLY A 187 32.19 -2.04 -5.41
CA GLY A 187 32.50 -1.37 -6.68
C GLY A 187 33.71 -0.43 -6.62
N THR A 188 34.18 -0.04 -5.43
CA THR A 188 35.33 0.86 -5.28
C THR A 188 36.53 0.17 -4.63
N ARG A 189 37.73 0.74 -4.81
CA ARG A 189 38.96 0.32 -4.13
C ARG A 189 39.00 0.67 -2.64
N TYR A 190 38.04 1.48 -2.16
CA TYR A 190 38.01 1.99 -0.78
C TYR A 190 36.96 1.22 0.05
N PRO A 191 37.37 0.32 0.96
CA PRO A 191 36.43 -0.45 1.78
C PRO A 191 35.49 0.41 2.62
N GLU A 192 35.95 1.59 3.05
CA GLU A 192 35.18 2.56 3.85
C GLU A 192 33.97 3.09 3.06
N VAL A 193 34.20 3.40 1.77
CA VAL A 193 33.17 3.83 0.83
C VAL A 193 32.20 2.68 0.57
N ASN A 194 32.74 1.49 0.29
CA ASN A 194 31.94 0.29 0.00
C ASN A 194 30.95 -0.02 1.14
N ARG A 195 31.43 -0.06 2.40
CA ARG A 195 30.57 -0.29 3.58
C ARG A 195 29.53 0.81 3.80
N ARG A 196 29.80 2.04 3.36
CA ARG A 196 28.89 3.18 3.51
C ARG A 196 27.76 3.12 2.47
N VAL A 197 28.12 2.86 1.22
CA VAL A 197 27.16 2.66 0.11
C VAL A 197 26.31 1.42 0.37
N GLU A 198 26.92 0.31 0.77
CA GLU A 198 26.22 -0.94 1.07
C GLU A 198 25.18 -0.77 2.20
N ARG A 199 25.55 -0.09 3.29
CA ARG A 199 24.60 0.22 4.36
C ARG A 199 23.49 1.17 3.94
N PHE A 200 23.73 2.01 2.93
CA PHE A 200 22.76 2.98 2.46
C PHE A 200 21.70 2.32 1.57
N ILE A 201 22.12 1.50 0.61
CA ILE A 201 21.22 0.82 -0.35
C ILE A 201 20.37 -0.31 0.29
N ASN A 202 20.80 -0.82 1.45
CA ASN A 202 20.09 -1.88 2.19
C ASN A 202 19.14 -1.34 3.28
N ARG A 203 18.84 -0.04 3.26
CA ARG A 203 17.78 0.53 4.11
C ARG A 203 16.40 0.20 3.52
N PRO A 204 15.36 0.08 4.38
CA PRO A 204 14.00 -0.15 3.90
C PRO A 204 13.54 1.04 3.04
N ASP A 205 12.88 0.74 1.91
CA ASP A 205 12.25 1.71 1.00
C ASP A 205 13.16 2.81 0.44
N VAL A 206 14.46 2.55 0.30
CA VAL A 206 15.40 3.50 -0.30
C VAL A 206 15.70 3.12 -1.76
N PHE A 207 15.41 4.03 -2.67
CA PHE A 207 15.94 4.03 -4.04
C PHE A 207 16.71 5.34 -4.25
N PRO A 208 18.05 5.32 -4.19
CA PRO A 208 18.83 6.54 -4.15
C PRO A 208 18.87 7.23 -5.52
N ASP A 209 19.01 8.56 -5.50
CA ASP A 209 19.42 9.31 -6.69
C ASP A 209 20.96 9.42 -6.78
N TYR A 210 21.47 10.04 -7.85
CA TYR A 210 22.90 10.29 -8.01
C TYR A 210 23.49 11.15 -6.88
N GLY A 211 22.77 12.19 -6.46
CA GLY A 211 23.21 13.13 -5.44
C GLY A 211 23.34 12.47 -4.06
N ASP A 212 22.46 11.51 -3.75
CA ASP A 212 22.51 10.71 -2.54
C ASP A 212 23.76 9.84 -2.49
N VAL A 213 24.06 9.14 -3.59
CA VAL A 213 25.28 8.33 -3.70
C VAL A 213 26.53 9.20 -3.59
N LEU A 214 26.56 10.34 -4.26
CA LEU A 214 27.67 11.30 -4.16
C LEU A 214 27.87 11.82 -2.74
N LYS A 215 26.79 12.21 -2.04
CA LYS A 215 26.83 12.63 -0.63
C LYS A 215 27.36 11.53 0.28
N VAL A 216 27.00 10.27 0.03
CA VAL A 216 27.48 9.11 0.79
C VAL A 216 29.00 8.95 0.63
N ILE A 217 29.52 9.10 -0.59
CA ILE A 217 30.95 9.02 -0.90
C ILE A 217 31.71 10.22 -0.28
N GLN A 218 31.19 11.45 -0.43
CA GLN A 218 31.78 12.64 0.18
C GLN A 218 31.88 12.52 1.71
N LYS A 219 30.82 12.02 2.36
CA LYS A 219 30.82 11.76 3.81
C LYS A 219 31.83 10.67 4.20
N ALA A 220 32.02 9.65 3.37
CA ALA A 220 33.04 8.62 3.61
C ALA A 220 34.46 9.20 3.46
N ASN A 221 34.72 9.99 2.43
CA ASN A 221 36.00 10.67 2.19
C ASN A 221 36.37 11.60 3.36
N GLY A 222 35.44 12.47 3.80
CA GLY A 222 35.69 13.40 4.90
C GLY A 222 35.90 12.70 6.25
N ARG A 223 35.13 11.63 6.53
CA ARG A 223 35.26 10.87 7.78
C ARG A 223 36.57 10.10 7.88
N HIS A 224 37.02 9.50 6.78
CA HIS A 224 38.19 8.63 6.74
C HIS A 224 39.44 9.32 6.18
N ARG A 225 39.35 10.63 5.89
CA ARG A 225 40.45 11.47 5.36
C ARG A 225 41.13 10.81 4.15
N LEU A 226 40.34 10.29 3.21
CA LEU A 226 40.86 9.56 2.03
C LEU A 226 41.54 10.49 1.00
N GLY A 227 41.41 11.81 1.15
CA GLY A 227 42.09 12.79 0.29
C GLY A 227 41.60 12.82 -1.16
N LEU A 228 40.39 12.31 -1.42
CA LEU A 228 39.89 12.19 -2.80
C LEU A 228 39.51 13.56 -3.37
N ALA A 229 40.02 13.85 -4.57
CA ALA A 229 39.64 15.04 -5.33
C ALA A 229 38.17 14.99 -5.79
N ARG A 230 37.56 16.17 -5.97
CA ARG A 230 36.14 16.30 -6.34
C ARG A 230 35.77 15.48 -7.58
N LYS A 231 36.53 15.63 -8.67
CA LYS A 231 36.31 14.92 -9.94
C LYS A 231 36.36 13.39 -9.76
N HIS A 232 37.26 12.90 -8.91
CA HIS A 232 37.38 11.47 -8.65
C HIS A 232 36.17 10.94 -7.86
N MET A 233 35.67 11.70 -6.89
CA MET A 233 34.44 11.35 -6.17
C MET A 233 33.21 11.36 -7.09
N GLU A 234 33.13 12.31 -8.02
CA GLU A 234 32.02 12.39 -8.99
C GLU A 234 31.99 11.20 -9.94
N SER A 235 33.15 10.82 -10.49
CA SER A 235 33.29 9.62 -11.33
C SER A 235 32.92 8.36 -10.54
N MET A 236 33.46 8.21 -9.33
CA MET A 236 33.16 7.08 -8.46
C MET A 236 31.67 7.00 -8.11
N ALA A 237 31.02 8.15 -7.88
CA ALA A 237 29.59 8.22 -7.62
C ALA A 237 28.74 7.81 -8.83
N GLN A 238 29.16 8.18 -10.04
CA GLN A 238 28.45 7.82 -11.26
C GLN A 238 28.47 6.30 -11.50
N ASP A 239 29.65 5.68 -11.35
CA ASP A 239 29.82 4.23 -11.49
C ASP A 239 29.04 3.48 -10.39
N ALA A 240 29.20 3.93 -9.13
CA ALA A 240 28.47 3.38 -8.00
C ALA A 240 26.96 3.48 -8.20
N PHE A 241 26.45 4.64 -8.63
CA PHE A 241 25.02 4.89 -8.85
C PHE A 241 24.45 3.96 -9.92
N ARG A 242 25.14 3.79 -11.06
CA ARG A 242 24.71 2.88 -12.11
C ARG A 242 24.67 1.43 -11.63
N GLU A 243 25.73 0.98 -10.96
CA GLU A 243 25.83 -0.40 -10.48
C GLU A 243 24.76 -0.71 -9.42
N VAL A 244 24.62 0.14 -8.39
CA VAL A 244 23.62 -0.08 -7.34
C VAL A 244 22.21 0.08 -7.86
N GLY A 245 21.96 1.01 -8.79
CA GLY A 245 20.67 1.21 -9.42
C GLY A 245 20.21 -0.04 -10.16
N ASN A 246 21.08 -0.65 -10.97
CA ASN A 246 20.79 -1.90 -11.66
C ASN A 246 20.47 -3.04 -10.69
N ARG A 247 21.28 -3.23 -9.63
CA ARG A 247 21.04 -4.27 -8.62
C ARG A 247 19.73 -4.05 -7.85
N LEU A 248 19.38 -2.80 -7.55
CA LEU A 248 18.13 -2.46 -6.86
C LEU A 248 16.91 -2.71 -7.76
N GLN A 249 17.00 -2.37 -9.05
CA GLN A 249 15.95 -2.67 -10.03
C GLN A 249 15.78 -4.18 -10.21
N GLU A 250 16.87 -4.93 -10.37
CA GLU A 250 16.86 -6.38 -10.49
C GLU A 250 16.24 -7.05 -9.25
N ARG A 251 16.65 -6.64 -8.05
CA ARG A 251 16.05 -7.15 -6.79
C ARG A 251 14.55 -6.91 -6.75
N ARG A 252 14.09 -5.71 -7.13
CA ARG A 252 12.66 -5.37 -7.18
C ARG A 252 11.92 -6.15 -8.27
N HIS A 253 12.55 -6.39 -9.42
CA HIS A 253 11.98 -7.18 -10.50
C HIS A 253 11.81 -8.65 -10.08
N LEU A 254 12.84 -9.25 -9.49
CA LEU A 254 12.78 -10.62 -8.97
C LEU A 254 11.74 -10.76 -7.85
N ASP A 255 11.65 -9.77 -6.95
CA ASP A 255 10.61 -9.76 -5.92
C ASP A 255 9.20 -9.72 -6.51
N LEU A 256 8.98 -8.93 -7.57
CA LEU A 256 7.73 -8.96 -8.31
C LEU A 256 7.49 -10.34 -8.90
N VAL A 257 8.42 -10.87 -9.71
CA VAL A 257 8.24 -12.15 -10.42
C VAL A 257 7.96 -13.31 -9.48
N TYR A 258 8.65 -13.42 -8.33
CA TYR A 258 8.44 -14.51 -7.39
C TYR A 258 7.20 -14.37 -6.51
N ASN A 259 6.64 -13.16 -6.36
CA ASN A 259 5.50 -12.89 -5.49
C ASN A 259 4.29 -12.33 -6.26
N PHE A 260 4.27 -12.50 -7.58
CA PHE A 260 3.19 -12.01 -8.44
C PHE A 260 2.01 -12.98 -8.47
N GLY A 261 0.80 -12.43 -8.48
CA GLY A 261 -0.42 -13.20 -8.74
C GLY A 261 -0.99 -13.92 -7.52
N SER A 262 -1.61 -15.07 -7.76
CA SER A 262 -2.27 -15.93 -6.77
C SER A 262 -2.30 -17.39 -7.23
N HIS A 263 -3.02 -18.24 -6.51
CA HIS A 263 -3.24 -19.64 -6.87
C HIS A 263 -3.83 -19.85 -8.28
N LEU A 264 -4.47 -18.83 -8.85
CA LEU A 264 -5.01 -18.84 -10.21
C LEU A 264 -3.93 -18.71 -11.30
N THR A 265 -2.80 -18.10 -10.97
CA THR A 265 -1.70 -17.82 -11.91
C THR A 265 -0.44 -18.66 -11.65
N ASP A 266 -0.37 -19.39 -10.53
CA ASP A 266 0.79 -20.21 -10.14
C ASP A 266 1.16 -21.29 -11.18
N GLN A 267 0.19 -21.73 -11.98
CA GLN A 267 0.39 -22.76 -13.02
C GLN A 267 0.71 -22.17 -14.39
N TYR A 268 0.90 -20.86 -14.51
CA TYR A 268 1.22 -20.21 -15.78
C TYR A 268 2.48 -20.80 -16.42
N ARG A 269 2.38 -21.13 -17.71
CA ARG A 269 3.49 -21.59 -18.54
C ARG A 269 3.49 -20.82 -19.85
N PRO A 270 4.62 -20.22 -20.27
CA PRO A 270 4.68 -19.50 -21.54
C PRO A 270 4.28 -20.35 -22.76
N GLY A 271 4.54 -21.67 -22.72
CA GLY A 271 4.19 -22.58 -23.80
C GLY A 271 2.71 -22.94 -23.92
N THR A 272 1.87 -22.57 -22.94
CA THR A 272 0.41 -22.82 -22.98
C THR A 272 -0.38 -21.60 -23.46
N ASP A 273 0.29 -20.61 -24.06
CA ASP A 273 -0.36 -19.44 -24.62
C ASP A 273 -1.24 -19.82 -25.84
N PRO A 274 -2.56 -19.58 -25.81
CA PRO A 274 -3.47 -19.92 -26.91
C PRO A 274 -3.12 -19.20 -28.22
N ALA A 275 -2.43 -18.06 -28.17
CA ALA A 275 -1.98 -17.34 -29.37
C ALA A 275 -0.92 -18.10 -30.17
N LEU A 276 -0.29 -19.14 -29.61
CA LEU A 276 0.64 -20.00 -30.35
C LEU A 276 -0.10 -20.95 -31.31
N GLY A 277 -1.32 -21.36 -30.97
CA GLY A 277 -2.15 -22.25 -31.79
C GLY A 277 -3.17 -21.52 -32.68
N ASP A 278 -3.54 -20.29 -32.34
CA ASP A 278 -4.52 -19.50 -33.08
C ASP A 278 -3.85 -18.30 -33.80
N PRO A 279 -3.71 -18.34 -35.15
CA PRO A 279 -3.07 -17.28 -35.92
C PRO A 279 -3.88 -15.98 -35.97
N GLU A 280 -5.21 -16.03 -35.84
CA GLU A 280 -6.05 -14.82 -35.84
C GLU A 280 -5.92 -14.09 -34.51
N LEU A 281 -5.92 -14.84 -33.40
CA LEU A 281 -5.59 -14.29 -32.09
C LEU A 281 -4.18 -13.67 -32.08
N ALA A 282 -3.17 -14.37 -32.62
CA ALA A 282 -1.81 -13.86 -32.72
C ALA A 282 -1.72 -12.57 -33.55
N LYS A 283 -2.44 -12.50 -34.67
CA LYS A 283 -2.52 -11.30 -35.52
C LYS A 283 -3.17 -10.13 -34.78
N ARG A 284 -4.25 -10.38 -34.03
CA ARG A 284 -4.90 -9.35 -33.20
C ARG A 284 -3.98 -8.84 -32.09
N LEU A 285 -3.29 -9.74 -31.38
CA LEU A 285 -2.33 -9.36 -30.33
C LEU A 285 -1.15 -8.54 -30.88
N ARG A 286 -0.65 -8.87 -32.08
CA ARG A 286 0.38 -8.04 -32.76
C ARG A 286 -0.12 -6.63 -33.04
N ARG A 287 -1.34 -6.47 -33.55
CA ARG A 287 -1.97 -5.14 -33.75
C ARG A 287 -2.13 -4.39 -32.43
N ASN A 288 -2.60 -5.07 -31.38
CA ASN A 288 -2.73 -4.49 -30.04
C ASN A 288 -1.38 -3.99 -29.51
N ARG A 289 -0.29 -4.76 -29.74
CA ARG A 289 1.06 -4.38 -29.31
C ARG A 289 1.55 -3.11 -30.00
N THR A 290 1.38 -2.99 -31.32
CA THR A 290 1.75 -1.78 -32.07
C THR A 290 0.98 -0.56 -31.57
N LEU A 291 -0.34 -0.69 -31.37
CA LEU A 291 -1.16 0.39 -30.83
C LEU A 291 -0.73 0.78 -29.41
N ALA A 292 -0.44 -0.19 -28.54
CA ALA A 292 -0.03 0.07 -27.16
C ALA A 292 1.29 0.85 -27.09
N LEU A 293 2.29 0.50 -27.92
CA LEU A 293 3.54 1.24 -28.00
C LEU A 293 3.32 2.69 -28.46
N SER A 294 2.55 2.88 -29.53
CA SER A 294 2.21 4.22 -30.02
C SER A 294 1.48 5.07 -28.98
N ARG A 295 0.55 4.47 -28.21
CA ARG A 295 -0.18 5.17 -27.15
C ARG A 295 0.73 5.58 -25.99
N LEU A 296 1.68 4.72 -25.60
CA LEU A 296 2.66 5.06 -24.57
C LEU A 296 3.53 6.24 -25.01
N ASP A 297 4.04 6.19 -26.24
CA ASP A 297 4.87 7.27 -26.80
C ASP A 297 4.08 8.59 -26.90
N GLN A 298 2.83 8.54 -27.35
CA GLN A 298 1.95 9.72 -27.39
C GLN A 298 1.79 10.38 -26.03
N VAL A 299 1.58 9.59 -24.97
CA VAL A 299 1.47 10.13 -23.61
C VAL A 299 2.78 10.74 -23.16
N ILE A 300 3.92 10.07 -23.39
CA ILE A 300 5.23 10.60 -23.02
C ILE A 300 5.49 11.92 -23.77
N SER A 301 5.30 11.96 -25.08
CA SER A 301 5.50 13.16 -25.90
C SER A 301 4.54 14.29 -25.55
N HIS A 302 3.33 14.00 -25.08
CA HIS A 302 2.39 15.03 -24.62
C HIS A 302 2.87 15.75 -23.35
N TYR A 303 3.63 15.07 -22.48
CA TYR A 303 4.11 15.62 -21.21
C TYR A 303 5.63 15.93 -21.18
N ALA A 304 6.35 15.62 -22.26
CA ALA A 304 7.78 15.94 -22.43
C ALA A 304 7.98 17.41 -22.80
#